data_AF-A0A2V5S0B8-F1
#
_entry.id   AF-A0A2V5S0B8-F1
#
_cell.length_a   1.000
_cell.length_b   1.000
_cell.length_c   1.000
_cell.angle_alpha   90.00
_cell.angle_beta   90.00
_cell.angle_gamma   90.00
#
_symmetry.space_group_name_H-M   'P 1'
#
loop_
_entity.id
_entity.type
_entity.pdbx_description
1 polymer ?
#
loop_
_entity_poly.entity_id
_entity_poly.type
_entity_poly.pdbx_seq_one_letter_code
_entity_poly.pdbx_strand_id
1 'polypeptide(L)' 'MDFTHDNESSKSSRSRISAGLLMFRRRNDEIEVLLVHPGGPFFTRKDDGAWTIPKGEAAPGEDLLTR' A
#
# COMPACT_ATOMS: atom_id res chain seq x y z
N MET A 1 11.87 -22.65 42.92
CA MET A 1 10.54 -22.27 42.36
C MET A 1 10.90 -21.44 41.16
N ASP A 2 11.09 -22.13 40.04
CA ASP A 2 11.77 -21.56 38.90
C ASP A 2 10.67 -21.07 37.96
N PHE A 3 10.43 -19.76 37.97
CA PHE A 3 9.52 -19.11 37.05
C PHE A 3 10.23 -18.98 35.70
N THR A 4 10.16 -20.05 34.90
CA THR A 4 10.38 -19.98 33.46
C THR A 4 9.41 -18.94 32.89
N HIS A 5 9.95 -17.81 32.43
CA HIS A 5 9.20 -16.88 31.61
C HIS A 5 9.11 -17.49 30.21
N ASP A 6 8.05 -18.26 29.98
CA ASP A 6 7.73 -18.75 28.65
C ASP A 6 7.30 -17.58 27.77
N ASN A 7 8.21 -17.30 26.86
CA ASN A 7 8.06 -16.72 25.53
C ASN A 7 6.65 -16.85 24.94
N GLU A 8 6.05 -15.72 24.59
CA GLU A 8 5.29 -15.63 23.35
C GLU A 8 5.52 -14.25 22.73
N SER A 9 6.64 -14.13 22.01
CA SER A 9 6.68 -13.21 20.87
C SER A 9 5.61 -13.68 19.89
N SER A 10 4.37 -13.23 20.11
CA SER A 10 3.32 -13.27 19.11
C SER A 10 3.84 -12.46 17.92
N LYS A 11 4.51 -13.15 17.00
CA LYS A 11 4.55 -12.75 15.61
C LYS A 11 3.11 -12.85 15.14
N SER A 12 2.31 -11.84 15.50
CA SER A 12 1.12 -11.49 14.75
C SER A 12 1.60 -11.39 13.32
N SER A 13 1.23 -12.36 12.49
CA SER A 13 1.27 -12.20 11.04
C SER A 13 0.26 -11.10 10.74
N ARG A 14 0.65 -9.86 11.00
CA ARG A 14 -0.14 -8.70 10.65
C ARG A 14 -0.32 -8.79 9.15
N SER A 15 -1.55 -9.02 8.72
CA SER A 15 -1.92 -8.93 7.32
C SER A 15 -1.39 -7.59 6.81
N ARG A 16 -0.50 -7.61 5.83
CA ARG A 16 -0.05 -6.39 5.15
C ARG A 16 -1.27 -5.79 4.46
N ILE A 17 -1.72 -4.64 4.94
CA ILE A 17 -2.87 -3.93 4.35
C ILE A 17 -2.32 -3.00 3.28
N SER A 18 -2.74 -3.19 2.03
CA SER A 18 -2.43 -2.23 0.97
C SER A 18 -3.42 -1.07 1.04
N ALA A 19 -2.89 0.16 1.03
CA ALA A 19 -3.67 1.39 1.00
C ALA A 19 -3.31 2.18 -0.26
N GLY A 20 -4.31 2.63 -1.02
CA GLY A 20 -4.12 3.34 -2.28
C GLY A 20 -4.94 4.63 -2.35
N LEU A 21 -4.43 5.61 -3.09
CA LEU A 21 -5.10 6.88 -3.33
C LEU A 21 -5.51 6.98 -4.80
N LEU A 22 -6.81 7.19 -5.05
CA LEU A 22 -7.31 7.56 -6.37
C LEU A 22 -7.40 9.09 -6.46
N MET A 23 -6.28 9.72 -6.81
CA MET A 23 -6.25 11.16 -7.06
C MET A 23 -6.85 11.46 -8.42
N PHE A 24 -7.72 12.47 -8.47
CA PHE A 24 -8.37 12.93 -9.69
C PHE A 24 -8.38 14.45 -9.74
N ARG A 25 -8.47 14.99 -10.96
CA ARG A 25 -8.76 16.40 -11.22
C ARG A 25 -9.80 16.53 -12.31
N ARG A 26 -10.47 17.68 -12.35
CA ARG A 26 -11.38 18.05 -13.44
C ARG A 26 -10.73 19.12 -14.32
N ARG A 27 -10.78 18.94 -15.63
CA ARG A 27 -10.32 19.91 -16.62
C ARG A 27 -11.20 19.80 -17.86
N ASN A 28 -11.72 20.93 -18.36
CA ASN A 28 -12.57 20.97 -19.56
C ASN A 28 -13.72 19.94 -19.54
N ASP A 29 -14.44 19.83 -18.41
CA ASP A 29 -15.52 18.85 -18.17
C ASP A 29 -15.11 17.37 -18.22
N GLU A 30 -13.81 17.06 -18.28
CA GLU A 30 -13.26 15.71 -18.20
C GLU A 30 -12.67 15.40 -16.82
N ILE A 31 -12.72 14.13 -16.42
CA ILE A 31 -12.05 13.61 -15.23
C ILE A 31 -10.72 12.99 -15.66
N GLU A 32 -9.64 13.49 -15.08
CA GLU A 32 -8.31 12.92 -15.24
C GLU A 32 -7.91 12.24 -13.92
N VAL A 33 -7.30 11.06 -14.00
CA VAL A 33 -6.81 10.29 -12.83
C VAL A 33 -5.30 10.15 -12.86
N LEU A 34 -4.67 10.18 -11.69
CA LEU A 34 -3.23 9.96 -11.59
C LEU A 34 -2.93 8.45 -11.59
N LEU A 35 -2.22 8.00 -12.63
CA LEU A 35 -1.65 6.65 -12.71
C LEU A 35 -0.14 6.70 -12.55
N VAL A 36 0.41 5.64 -11.98
CA VAL A 36 1.85 5.44 -11.76
C VAL A 36 2.29 4.24 -12.58
N HIS A 37 3.41 4.42 -13.29
CA HIS A 37 4.13 3.31 -13.89
C HIS A 37 5.11 2.72 -12.87
N PRO A 38 4.97 1.45 -12.45
CA PRO A 38 5.88 0.83 -11.50
C PRO A 38 7.30 0.77 -12.07
N GLY A 39 8.29 1.12 -11.24
CA GLY A 39 9.70 0.99 -11.59
C GLY A 39 10.30 -0.36 -11.18
N GLY A 40 11.62 -0.49 -11.35
CA GLY A 40 12.41 -1.62 -10.87
C GLY A 40 12.59 -2.76 -11.90
N PRO A 41 13.45 -3.74 -11.58
CA PRO A 41 13.93 -4.74 -12.56
C PRO A 41 12.81 -5.59 -13.19
N PHE A 42 11.69 -5.75 -12.49
CA PHE A 42 10.54 -6.52 -12.97
C PHE A 42 9.66 -5.78 -13.98
N PHE A 43 9.69 -4.44 -13.97
CA PHE A 43 8.82 -3.58 -14.77
C PHE A 43 9.56 -2.79 -15.85
N THR A 44 10.89 -2.96 -15.97
CA THR A 44 11.76 -2.21 -16.90
C THR A 44 11.35 -2.27 -18.37
N ARG A 45 10.58 -3.28 -18.79
CA ARG A 45 10.11 -3.46 -20.17
C ARG A 45 8.60 -3.69 -20.28
N LYS A 46 7.84 -3.24 -19.27
CA LYS A 46 6.40 -3.48 -19.20
C LYS A 46 5.65 -2.15 -19.21
N ASP A 47 5.72 -1.43 -20.32
CA ASP A 47 5.07 -0.13 -20.44
C ASP A 47 3.55 -0.26 -20.65
N ASP A 48 3.14 -1.26 -21.42
CA ASP A 48 1.73 -1.54 -21.68
C ASP A 48 1.11 -2.42 -20.59
N GLY A 49 -0.03 -1.99 -20.06
CA GLY A 49 -0.82 -2.75 -19.08
C GLY A 49 -0.26 -2.82 -17.67
N ALA A 50 0.89 -2.19 -17.37
CA ALA A 50 1.49 -2.20 -16.02
C ALA A 50 1.17 -0.96 -15.18
N TRP A 51 0.26 -0.09 -15.61
CA TRP A 51 -0.13 1.12 -14.87
C TRP A 51 -0.99 0.78 -13.66
N THR A 52 -0.81 1.52 -12.55
CA THR A 52 -1.57 1.31 -11.30
C THR A 52 -1.81 2.64 -10.59
N ILE A 53 -2.64 2.65 -9.54
CA ILE A 53 -2.80 3.82 -8.68
C ILE A 53 -1.61 3.93 -7.71
N PRO A 54 -1.24 5.15 -7.26
CA PRO A 54 -0.35 5.32 -6.12
C PRO A 54 -0.86 4.51 -4.92
N LYS A 55 -0.02 3.62 -4.40
CA LYS A 55 -0.35 2.77 -3.25
C LYS A 55 0.88 2.47 -2.41
N GLY A 56 0.62 2.21 -1.13
CA GLY A 56 1.60 1.77 -0.14
C GLY A 56 1.01 0.72 0.77
N GLU A 57 1.70 0.48 1.89
CA GLU A 57 1.26 -0.40 2.96
C GLU A 57 0.94 0.41 4.20
N ALA A 58 -0.18 0.09 4.84
CA ALA A 58 -0.54 0.71 6.10
C ALA A 58 0.26 0.09 7.25
N ALA A 59 0.68 0.94 8.18
CA ALA A 59 1.28 0.52 9.42
C ALA A 59 0.25 -0.17 10.32
N PRO A 60 0.69 -1.08 11.20
CA PRO A 60 -0.19 -1.71 12.17
C PRO A 60 -0.94 -0.72 13.07
N GLY A 61 -2.26 -0.80 13.07
CA GLY A 61 -3.09 0.09 13.89
C GLY A 61 -3.18 1.53 13.34
N GLU A 62 -2.66 1.77 12.13
CA GLU A 62 -2.89 3.03 11.42
C GLU A 62 -4.37 3.15 11.04
N ASP A 63 -4.95 4.31 11.34
CA ASP A 63 -6.27 4.66 10.85
C ASP A 63 -6.13 5.19 9.41
N LEU A 64 -6.80 4.51 8.48
CA LEU A 64 -6.68 4.74 7.05
C LEU A 64 -7.46 5.97 6.55
N LEU A 65 -8.30 6.57 7.38
CA LEU A 65 -9.26 7.59 6.95
C LEU A 65 -9.24 8.87 7.79
N THR A 66 -8.62 8.86 8.97
CA THR A 66 -8.59 10.07 9.81
C THR A 66 -7.76 11.18 9.20
N ARG A 67 -8.36 12.38 9.20
CA ARG A 67 -7.74 13.68 8.98
C ARG A 67 -7.29 14.29 10.29
#